data_AF-A0A0B8P9L8-F1
#
_entry.id   AF-A0A0B8P9L8-F1
#
_cell.length_a   1.000
_cell.length_b   1.000
_cell.length_c   1.000
_cell.angle_alpha   90.00
_cell.angle_beta   90.00
_cell.angle_gamma   90.00
#
_symmetry.space_group_name_H-M   'P 1'
#
loop_
_entity.id
_entity.type
_entity.pdbx_description
1 polymer ?
#
loop_
_entity_poly.entity_id
_entity_poly.type
_entity_poly.pdbx_seq_one_letter_code
_entity_poly.pdbx_strand_id
1 'polypeptide(L)'
;MGFIISREIKNIQDLWKLADDKGKSEFTLELQKIIAAELNKYFYSRELECFDFDLLQYGSDSKKIVSVLILFNIAVHRTNKTRLSFKIYRDATWDIEHIHAQQSRDLNAVAEYQTWYADQKTLLESNHIPDSEKQELNKALGVWYRESESDLTSNRDLRRDYIQRLEQVVGEIADDEVNGLDNLCLLPSRVNRGIGNEVFSVKRERVIKYERDQNFFIPIATKNVFSKFYSDSVSQMYKCRQATKSAIEKN
;
A
#
# COMPACT_ATOMS: atom_id res chain seq x y z
N MET A 1 -0.45 23.94 -0.67
CA MET A 1 -1.85 24.41 -0.64
C MET A 1 -2.84 23.28 -0.89
N GLY A 2 -2.83 22.62 -2.07
CA GLY A 2 -3.84 21.60 -2.41
C GLY A 2 -4.04 20.51 -1.35
N PHE A 3 -2.94 19.95 -0.82
CA PHE A 3 -2.97 19.00 0.30
C PHE A 3 -3.68 19.55 1.55
N ILE A 4 -3.32 20.77 1.98
CA ILE A 4 -3.86 21.41 3.18
C ILE A 4 -5.39 21.58 3.08
N ILE A 5 -5.88 21.94 1.89
CA ILE A 5 -7.31 22.10 1.63
C ILE A 5 -7.99 20.73 1.55
N SER A 6 -7.44 19.78 0.78
CA SER A 6 -8.07 18.47 0.55
C SER A 6 -8.11 17.58 1.80
N ARG A 7 -7.27 17.87 2.79
CA ARG A 7 -7.28 17.20 4.10
C ARG A 7 -7.96 18.03 5.18
N GLU A 8 -8.64 19.11 4.80
CA GLU A 8 -9.43 19.95 5.71
C GLU A 8 -8.62 20.57 6.86
N ILE A 9 -7.31 20.75 6.66
CA ILE A 9 -6.41 21.35 7.67
C ILE A 9 -6.64 22.87 7.75
N LYS A 10 -6.82 23.52 6.59
CA LYS A 10 -7.24 24.92 6.46
C LYS A 10 -8.09 25.10 5.21
N ASN A 11 -9.04 26.02 5.28
CA ASN A 11 -9.83 26.40 4.11
C ASN A 11 -9.06 27.40 3.22
N ILE A 12 -9.61 27.71 2.04
CA ILE A 12 -8.97 28.63 1.10
C ILE A 12 -8.88 30.06 1.63
N GLN A 13 -9.86 30.53 2.41
CA GLN A 13 -9.88 31.88 2.96
C GLN A 13 -8.77 32.09 4.00
N ASP A 14 -8.52 31.09 4.84
CA ASP A 14 -7.42 31.09 5.80
C ASP A 14 -6.07 31.16 5.09
N LEU A 15 -5.92 30.41 4.00
CA LEU A 15 -4.68 30.40 3.21
C LEU A 15 -4.47 31.72 2.46
N TRP A 16 -5.54 32.37 2.01
CA TRP A 16 -5.47 33.70 1.39
C TRP A 16 -5.00 34.74 2.41
N LYS A 17 -5.61 34.78 3.59
CA LYS A 17 -5.16 35.67 4.68
C LYS A 17 -3.72 35.38 5.10
N LEU A 18 -3.32 34.11 5.09
CA LEU A 18 -1.95 33.73 5.41
C LEU A 18 -0.95 34.19 4.34
N ALA A 19 -1.36 34.27 3.07
CA ALA A 19 -0.54 34.73 1.97
C ALA A 19 -0.48 36.26 1.86
N ASP A 20 -1.40 36.97 2.51
CA ASP A 20 -1.50 38.42 2.48
C ASP A 20 -0.18 39.05 2.93
N ASP A 21 0.30 40.02 2.15
CA ASP A 21 1.59 40.70 2.33
C ASP A 21 2.86 39.81 2.41
N LYS A 22 2.78 38.53 2.00
CA LYS A 22 3.95 37.62 1.99
C LYS A 22 4.50 37.34 0.60
N GLY A 23 5.82 37.28 0.51
CA GLY A 23 6.51 36.78 -0.67
C GLY A 23 6.31 35.26 -0.85
N LYS A 24 6.55 34.75 -2.06
CA LYS A 24 6.42 33.32 -2.39
C LYS A 24 7.19 32.41 -1.44
N SER A 25 8.43 32.77 -1.10
CA SER A 25 9.30 31.96 -0.22
C SER A 25 8.76 31.93 1.21
N GLU A 26 8.35 33.08 1.75
CA GLU A 26 7.76 33.19 3.07
C GLU A 26 6.46 32.41 3.17
N PHE A 27 5.57 32.56 2.18
CA PHE A 27 4.35 31.78 2.13
C PHE A 27 4.61 30.27 2.02
N THR A 28 5.62 29.86 1.26
CA THR A 28 6.03 28.44 1.18
C THR A 28 6.46 27.90 2.54
N LEU A 29 7.25 28.67 3.31
CA LEU A 29 7.66 28.31 4.66
C LEU A 29 6.45 28.16 5.60
N GLU A 30 5.47 29.06 5.51
CA GLU A 30 4.25 28.97 6.30
C GLU A 30 3.42 27.71 5.98
N LEU A 31 3.31 27.35 4.70
CA LEU A 31 2.65 26.10 4.30
C LEU A 31 3.40 24.87 4.83
N GLN A 32 4.74 24.89 4.81
CA GLN A 32 5.56 23.82 5.37
C GLN A 32 5.38 23.70 6.88
N LYS A 33 5.34 24.82 7.62
CA LYS A 33 5.06 24.82 9.07
C LYS A 33 3.70 24.22 9.39
N ILE A 34 2.67 24.52 8.60
CA ILE A 34 1.33 23.92 8.76
C ILE A 34 1.39 22.41 8.59
N ILE A 35 2.05 21.93 7.53
CA ILE A 35 2.19 20.48 7.27
C ILE A 35 3.01 19.81 8.37
N ALA A 36 4.12 20.42 8.80
CA ALA A 36 4.96 19.89 9.87
C ALA A 36 4.20 19.81 11.21
N ALA A 37 3.44 20.85 11.55
CA ALA A 37 2.59 20.83 12.74
C ALA A 37 1.53 19.74 12.68
N GLU A 38 1.01 19.42 11.49
CA GLU A 38 0.07 18.31 11.30
C GLU A 38 0.76 16.95 11.46
N LEU A 39 1.92 16.75 10.83
CA LEU A 39 2.71 15.52 10.95
C LEU A 39 3.19 15.28 12.39
N ASN A 40 3.49 16.33 13.15
CA ASN A 40 3.81 16.20 14.57
C ASN A 40 2.69 15.54 15.37
N LYS A 41 1.42 15.78 15.02
CA LYS A 41 0.29 15.13 15.67
C LYS A 41 0.20 13.63 15.34
N TYR A 42 0.83 13.20 14.26
CA TYR A 42 0.75 11.82 13.77
C TYR A 42 1.89 10.96 14.34
N PHE A 43 3.07 11.55 14.48
CA PHE A 43 4.30 10.81 14.78
C PHE A 43 4.96 11.17 16.11
N TYR A 44 4.55 12.25 16.80
CA TYR A 44 5.22 12.62 18.06
C TYR A 44 4.71 11.78 19.22
N SER A 45 5.59 10.95 19.80
CA SER A 45 5.34 10.24 21.05
C SER A 45 5.60 11.18 22.23
N ARG A 46 4.57 11.44 23.02
CA ARG A 46 4.72 12.22 24.28
C ARG A 46 5.44 11.44 25.37
N GLU A 47 5.39 10.11 25.31
CA GLU A 47 6.04 9.23 26.27
C GLU A 47 7.55 9.16 26.02
N LEU A 48 7.95 9.05 24.75
CA LEU A 48 9.36 8.96 24.34
C LEU A 48 10.00 10.33 24.04
N GLU A 49 9.20 11.40 24.08
CA GLU A 49 9.56 12.77 23.70
C GLU A 49 10.22 12.90 22.31
N CYS A 50 9.92 11.96 21.40
CA CYS A 50 10.54 11.87 20.08
C CYS A 50 9.53 11.50 18.99
N PHE A 51 9.96 11.53 17.72
CA PHE A 51 9.16 11.00 16.63
C PHE A 51 9.26 9.48 16.57
N ASP A 52 8.10 8.85 16.52
CA ASP A 52 7.92 7.42 16.42
C ASP A 52 6.97 7.12 15.25
N PHE A 53 7.55 6.51 14.20
CA PHE A 53 6.83 6.13 12.99
C PHE A 53 5.92 4.92 13.20
N ASP A 54 6.14 4.16 14.26
CA ASP A 54 5.38 2.97 14.59
C ASP A 54 4.06 3.34 15.30
N LEU A 55 3.84 4.62 15.64
CA LEU A 55 2.54 5.14 16.09
C LEU A 55 1.46 5.09 15.00
N LEU A 56 1.86 5.07 13.72
CA LEU A 56 0.94 5.13 12.59
C LEU A 56 0.88 3.80 11.82
N GLN A 57 0.21 2.82 12.42
CA GLN A 57 -0.01 1.49 11.81
C GLN A 57 -1.42 1.33 11.23
N TYR A 58 -1.56 0.44 10.23
CA TYR A 58 -2.87 0.06 9.71
C TYR A 58 -3.83 -0.34 10.84
N GLY A 59 -5.05 0.20 10.81
CA GLY A 59 -6.06 0.00 11.85
C GLY A 59 -6.11 1.08 12.94
N SER A 60 -5.10 1.95 13.06
CA SER A 60 -5.12 3.06 14.04
C SER A 60 -5.99 4.23 13.56
N ASP A 61 -5.57 4.92 12.50
CA ASP A 61 -6.29 6.03 11.90
C ASP A 61 -6.02 6.11 10.39
N SER A 62 -6.96 5.54 9.62
CA SER A 62 -6.87 5.52 8.16
C SER A 62 -6.78 6.92 7.55
N LYS A 63 -7.36 7.95 8.17
CA LYS A 63 -7.29 9.33 7.62
C LYS A 63 -5.88 9.90 7.75
N LYS A 64 -5.18 9.59 8.84
CA LYS A 64 -3.77 9.98 9.02
C LYS A 64 -2.86 9.24 8.05
N ILE A 65 -3.01 7.91 7.93
CA ILE A 65 -2.24 7.09 6.98
C ILE A 65 -2.41 7.60 5.55
N VAL A 66 -3.65 7.81 5.10
CA VAL A 66 -3.92 8.37 3.76
C VAL A 66 -3.26 9.73 3.58
N SER A 67 -3.25 10.59 4.61
CA SER A 67 -2.59 11.90 4.53
C SER A 67 -1.08 11.78 4.33
N VAL A 68 -0.43 10.88 5.06
CA VAL A 68 1.00 10.59 4.93
C VAL A 68 1.32 10.01 3.54
N LEU A 69 0.53 9.05 3.05
CA LEU A 69 0.73 8.45 1.73
C LEU A 69 0.50 9.45 0.57
N ILE A 70 -0.41 10.42 0.73
CA ILE A 70 -0.58 11.53 -0.23
C ILE A 70 0.64 12.46 -0.19
N LEU A 71 1.14 12.81 1.00
CA LEU A 71 2.36 13.62 1.13
C LEU A 71 3.57 12.92 0.50
N PHE A 72 3.71 11.62 0.71
CA PHE A 72 4.75 10.81 0.08
C PHE A 72 4.64 10.88 -1.45
N ASN A 73 3.44 10.75 -2.02
CA ASN A 73 3.24 10.94 -3.44
C ASN A 73 3.59 12.36 -3.92
N ILE A 74 3.24 13.40 -3.15
CA ILE A 74 3.64 14.78 -3.46
C ILE A 74 5.17 14.91 -3.49
N ALA A 75 5.87 14.34 -2.51
CA ALA A 75 7.32 14.35 -2.46
C ALA A 75 7.95 13.62 -3.66
N VAL A 76 7.44 12.43 -4.00
CA VAL A 76 7.88 11.68 -5.19
C VAL A 76 7.67 12.49 -6.48
N HIS A 77 6.53 13.16 -6.63
CA HIS A 77 6.29 14.04 -7.79
C HIS A 77 7.31 15.20 -7.85
N ARG A 78 7.65 15.80 -6.70
CA ARG A 78 8.66 16.87 -6.61
C ARG A 78 10.04 16.37 -7.02
N THR A 79 10.47 15.23 -6.47
CA THR A 79 11.77 14.60 -6.78
C THR A 79 11.86 14.23 -8.26
N ASN A 80 10.79 13.67 -8.82
CA ASN A 80 10.72 13.30 -10.23
C ASN A 80 10.45 14.48 -11.18
N LYS A 81 10.31 15.71 -10.66
CA LYS A 81 9.98 16.92 -11.43
C LYS A 81 8.71 16.75 -12.29
N THR A 82 7.73 16.01 -11.79
CA THR A 82 6.45 15.76 -12.47
C THR A 82 5.33 16.56 -11.81
N ARG A 83 4.26 16.82 -12.56
CA ARG A 83 3.09 17.54 -12.05
C ARG A 83 2.12 16.57 -11.37
N LEU A 84 1.83 16.80 -10.09
CA LEU A 84 0.73 16.13 -9.40
C LEU A 84 -0.62 16.75 -9.79
N SER A 85 -1.59 15.92 -10.14
CA SER A 85 -2.97 16.35 -10.40
C SER A 85 -3.77 16.41 -9.10
N PHE A 86 -3.84 17.59 -8.47
CA PHE A 86 -4.62 17.77 -7.24
C PHE A 86 -6.10 17.43 -7.43
N LYS A 87 -6.64 17.64 -8.64
CA LYS A 87 -8.00 17.26 -8.98
C LYS A 87 -8.21 15.76 -8.79
N ILE A 88 -7.32 14.92 -9.32
CA ILE A 88 -7.40 13.46 -9.16
C ILE A 88 -7.32 13.08 -7.68
N TYR A 89 -6.35 13.64 -6.94
CA TYR A 89 -6.17 13.34 -5.51
C TYR A 89 -7.33 13.80 -4.62
N ARG A 90 -8.08 14.82 -5.03
CA ARG A 90 -9.27 15.28 -4.31
C ARG A 90 -10.53 14.50 -4.70
N ASP A 91 -10.70 14.21 -5.99
CA ASP A 91 -11.95 13.66 -6.52
C ASP A 91 -12.01 12.12 -6.38
N ALA A 92 -10.86 11.46 -6.20
CA ALA A 92 -10.80 10.01 -5.98
C ALA A 92 -11.12 9.62 -4.53
N THR A 93 -11.86 8.52 -4.38
CA THR A 93 -11.95 7.81 -3.09
C THR A 93 -10.72 6.91 -2.95
N TRP A 94 -9.92 7.19 -1.92
CA TRP A 94 -8.68 6.48 -1.64
C TRP A 94 -8.90 5.36 -0.65
N ASP A 95 -8.15 4.29 -0.84
CA ASP A 95 -8.06 3.16 0.07
C ASP A 95 -6.59 2.83 0.33
N ILE A 96 -6.35 2.14 1.46
CA ILE A 96 -5.03 1.70 1.86
C ILE A 96 -4.88 0.24 1.45
N GLU A 97 -3.81 -0.06 0.72
CA GLU A 97 -3.50 -1.42 0.31
C GLU A 97 -2.19 -1.89 0.94
N HIS A 98 -2.19 -3.12 1.45
CA HIS A 98 -0.97 -3.76 1.92
C HIS A 98 -0.12 -4.21 0.75
N ILE A 99 1.16 -3.90 0.77
CA ILE A 99 2.09 -4.24 -0.30
C ILE A 99 2.31 -5.76 -0.34
N HIS A 100 2.56 -6.34 0.83
CA HIS A 100 2.66 -7.78 1.07
C HIS A 100 1.34 -8.32 1.65
N ALA A 101 1.06 -9.60 1.42
CA ALA A 101 -0.17 -10.23 1.92
C ALA A 101 -0.25 -10.17 3.45
N GLN A 102 -1.43 -9.82 3.97
CA GLN A 102 -1.73 -10.03 5.38
C GLN A 102 -2.10 -11.51 5.54
N GLN A 103 -1.27 -12.31 6.21
CA GLN A 103 -1.56 -13.74 6.43
C GLN A 103 -2.90 -13.98 7.19
N SER A 104 -3.48 -12.94 7.78
CA SER A 104 -4.59 -12.99 8.74
C SER A 104 -5.95 -12.52 8.23
N ARG A 105 -6.14 -12.04 6.99
CA ARG A 105 -7.49 -11.62 6.55
C ARG A 105 -8.41 -12.83 6.42
N ASP A 106 -9.42 -12.91 7.25
CA ASP A 106 -10.39 -13.99 7.20
C ASP A 106 -11.29 -13.87 5.98
N LEU A 107 -11.44 -14.98 5.28
CA LEU A 107 -12.51 -15.15 4.31
C LEU A 107 -13.70 -15.59 5.17
N ASN A 108 -14.80 -14.84 5.15
CA ASN A 108 -15.91 -15.10 6.08
C ASN A 108 -17.19 -15.50 5.36
N ALA A 109 -17.19 -15.44 4.02
CA ALA A 109 -18.32 -15.85 3.19
C ALA A 109 -17.88 -16.83 2.11
N VAL A 110 -18.70 -17.86 1.86
CA VAL A 110 -18.44 -18.90 0.84
C VAL A 110 -18.08 -18.32 -0.54
N ALA A 111 -18.74 -17.23 -0.93
CA ALA A 111 -18.44 -16.54 -2.19
C ALA A 111 -17.01 -15.97 -2.25
N GLU A 112 -16.47 -15.48 -1.12
CA GLU A 112 -15.10 -14.98 -1.04
C GLU A 112 -14.09 -16.14 -1.20
N TYR A 113 -14.37 -17.32 -0.61
CA TYR A 113 -13.53 -18.52 -0.77
C TYR A 113 -13.48 -19.02 -2.21
N GLN A 114 -14.65 -19.12 -2.86
CA GLN A 114 -14.74 -19.57 -4.25
C GLN A 114 -14.01 -18.61 -5.19
N THR A 115 -14.17 -17.30 -4.98
CA THR A 115 -13.47 -16.28 -5.75
C THR A 115 -11.97 -16.39 -5.54
N TRP A 116 -11.52 -16.49 -4.27
CA TRP A 116 -10.10 -16.61 -3.96
C TRP A 116 -9.49 -17.88 -4.56
N TYR A 117 -10.16 -19.02 -4.46
CA TYR A 117 -9.70 -20.27 -5.06
C TYR A 117 -9.55 -20.17 -6.59
N ALA A 118 -10.53 -19.58 -7.27
CA ALA A 118 -10.49 -19.37 -8.71
C ALA A 118 -9.32 -18.44 -9.10
N ASP A 119 -9.15 -17.34 -8.36
CA ASP A 119 -8.03 -16.40 -8.54
C ASP A 119 -6.67 -17.10 -8.36
N GLN A 120 -6.53 -17.94 -7.33
CA GLN A 120 -5.31 -18.74 -7.11
C GLN A 120 -5.07 -19.75 -8.22
N LYS A 121 -6.13 -20.39 -8.75
CA LYS A 121 -5.99 -21.31 -9.88
C LYS A 121 -5.46 -20.60 -11.11
N THR A 122 -6.04 -19.45 -11.46
CA THR A 122 -5.56 -18.63 -12.57
C THR A 122 -4.13 -18.15 -12.34
N LEU A 123 -3.76 -17.83 -11.10
CA LEU A 123 -2.38 -17.49 -10.75
C LEU A 123 -1.40 -18.65 -11.04
N LEU A 124 -1.75 -19.86 -10.60
CA LEU A 124 -0.91 -21.04 -10.79
C LEU A 124 -0.75 -21.43 -12.27
N GLU A 125 -1.63 -20.94 -13.15
CA GLU A 125 -1.50 -21.08 -14.59
C GLU A 125 -0.52 -20.07 -15.21
N SER A 126 -0.11 -19.04 -14.46
CA SER A 126 0.84 -18.03 -14.95
C SER A 126 2.22 -18.62 -15.25
N ASN A 127 2.94 -17.95 -16.17
CA ASN A 127 4.31 -18.33 -16.56
C ASN A 127 5.37 -17.94 -15.53
N HIS A 128 4.99 -17.28 -14.43
CA HIS A 128 5.91 -16.82 -13.39
C HIS A 128 6.22 -17.88 -12.35
N ILE A 129 5.44 -18.97 -12.32
CA ILE A 129 5.62 -20.08 -11.41
C ILE A 129 6.23 -21.24 -12.21
N PRO A 130 7.39 -21.79 -11.80
CA PRO A 130 7.98 -22.94 -12.46
C PRO A 130 7.02 -24.14 -12.47
N ASP A 131 6.94 -24.86 -13.59
CA ASP A 131 6.04 -26.03 -13.71
C ASP A 131 6.35 -27.11 -12.65
N SER A 132 7.61 -27.20 -12.22
CA SER A 132 8.05 -28.09 -11.13
C SER A 132 7.39 -27.77 -9.78
N GLU A 133 7.07 -26.49 -9.52
CA GLU A 133 6.46 -26.03 -8.27
C GLU A 133 4.94 -25.99 -8.35
N LYS A 134 4.37 -25.85 -9.55
CA LYS A 134 2.92 -25.80 -9.77
C LYS A 134 2.19 -27.01 -9.20
N GLN A 135 2.76 -28.21 -9.29
CA GLN A 135 2.10 -29.43 -8.80
C GLN A 135 1.89 -29.39 -7.29
N GLU A 136 2.92 -29.05 -6.52
CA GLU A 136 2.85 -28.97 -5.05
C GLU A 136 1.97 -27.81 -4.59
N LEU A 137 2.04 -26.65 -5.25
CA LEU A 137 1.16 -25.52 -4.96
C LEU A 137 -0.31 -25.84 -5.27
N ASN A 138 -0.61 -26.49 -6.40
CA ASN A 138 -1.96 -26.94 -6.74
C ASN A 138 -2.50 -27.96 -5.73
N LYS A 139 -1.64 -28.85 -5.25
CA LYS A 139 -2.00 -29.83 -4.22
C LYS A 139 -2.33 -29.15 -2.91
N ALA A 140 -1.48 -28.25 -2.42
CA ALA A 140 -1.72 -27.48 -1.19
C ALA A 140 -3.00 -26.64 -1.28
N LEU A 141 -3.19 -25.92 -2.39
CA LEU A 141 -4.41 -25.14 -2.66
C LEU A 141 -5.67 -26.03 -2.68
N GLY A 142 -5.59 -27.20 -3.32
CA GLY A 142 -6.70 -28.14 -3.39
C GLY A 142 -7.04 -28.78 -2.04
N VAL A 143 -6.05 -29.02 -1.17
CA VAL A 143 -6.28 -29.45 0.22
C VAL A 143 -7.01 -28.35 0.98
N TRP A 144 -6.49 -27.12 0.95
CA TRP A 144 -7.14 -25.98 1.61
C TRP A 144 -8.61 -25.80 1.15
N TYR A 145 -8.87 -25.92 -0.16
CA TYR A 145 -10.22 -25.72 -0.69
C TYR A 145 -11.22 -26.77 -0.22
N ARG A 146 -10.83 -28.04 -0.20
CA ARG A 146 -11.70 -29.12 0.31
C ARG A 146 -12.01 -28.95 1.79
N GLU A 147 -11.01 -28.61 2.60
CA GLU A 147 -11.21 -28.35 4.03
C GLU A 147 -12.01 -27.06 4.28
N SER A 148 -12.08 -26.15 3.30
CA SER A 148 -12.95 -24.97 3.37
C SER A 148 -14.43 -25.29 3.18
N GLU A 149 -14.79 -26.42 2.55
CA GLU A 149 -16.19 -26.83 2.40
C GLU A 149 -16.78 -27.34 3.73
N SER A 150 -15.94 -27.88 4.62
CA SER A 150 -16.35 -28.45 5.90
C SER A 150 -16.37 -27.42 7.03
N ASP A 151 -15.36 -26.55 7.12
CA ASP A 151 -15.28 -25.47 8.09
C ASP A 151 -14.42 -24.30 7.57
N LEU A 152 -15.07 -23.16 7.40
CA LEU A 152 -14.43 -21.95 6.88
C LEU A 152 -13.34 -21.42 7.83
N THR A 153 -13.48 -21.62 9.14
CA THR A 153 -12.65 -20.96 10.13
C THR A 153 -11.39 -21.74 10.52
N SER A 154 -11.38 -23.07 10.36
CA SER A 154 -10.30 -23.95 10.84
C SER A 154 -9.20 -24.23 9.81
N ASN A 155 -9.32 -23.75 8.57
CA ASN A 155 -8.32 -23.97 7.52
C ASN A 155 -7.26 -22.85 7.37
N ARG A 156 -7.23 -21.89 8.30
CA ARG A 156 -6.30 -20.74 8.23
C ARG A 156 -4.85 -21.17 8.11
N ASP A 157 -4.44 -22.22 8.83
CA ASP A 157 -3.08 -22.74 8.78
C ASP A 157 -2.74 -23.31 7.40
N LEU A 158 -3.66 -24.06 6.78
CA LEU A 158 -3.47 -24.57 5.42
C LEU A 158 -3.32 -23.44 4.40
N ARG A 159 -4.11 -22.37 4.56
CA ARG A 159 -4.00 -21.19 3.70
C ARG A 159 -2.66 -20.47 3.90
N ARG A 160 -2.25 -20.32 5.16
CA ARG A 160 -0.97 -19.70 5.52
C ARG A 160 0.20 -20.49 4.94
N ASP A 161 0.17 -21.82 5.07
CA ASP A 161 1.19 -22.71 4.50
C ASP A 161 1.25 -22.60 2.98
N TYR A 162 0.09 -22.53 2.30
CA TYR A 162 0.04 -22.31 0.86
C TYR A 162 0.66 -20.96 0.48
N ILE A 163 0.27 -19.87 1.15
CA ILE A 163 0.81 -18.53 0.88
C ILE A 163 2.32 -18.50 1.09
N GLN A 164 2.84 -19.08 2.19
CA GLN A 164 4.28 -19.13 2.46
C GLN A 164 5.05 -19.91 1.39
N ARG A 165 4.51 -21.04 0.91
CA ARG A 165 5.11 -21.80 -0.20
C ARG A 165 5.10 -20.99 -1.49
N LEU A 166 3.98 -20.34 -1.80
CA LEU A 166 3.86 -19.48 -2.96
C LEU A 166 4.89 -18.35 -2.91
N GLU A 167 4.98 -17.66 -1.77
CA GLU A 167 5.96 -16.63 -1.45
C GLU A 167 7.41 -17.11 -1.63
N GLN A 168 7.76 -18.32 -1.19
CA GLN A 168 9.09 -18.89 -1.42
C GLN A 168 9.39 -19.09 -2.92
N VAL A 169 8.40 -19.58 -3.67
CA VAL A 169 8.54 -19.82 -5.11
C VAL A 169 8.66 -18.51 -5.90
N VAL A 170 7.89 -17.49 -5.55
CA VAL A 170 7.96 -16.17 -6.19
C VAL A 170 9.09 -15.29 -5.63
N GLY A 171 9.73 -15.72 -4.54
CA GLY A 171 10.76 -14.98 -3.83
C GLY A 171 10.23 -13.69 -3.21
N GLU A 172 9.27 -13.81 -2.33
CA GLU A 172 8.65 -12.69 -1.63
C GLU A 172 8.46 -13.09 -0.17
N ILE A 173 9.49 -12.92 0.67
CA ILE A 173 9.38 -13.24 2.09
C ILE A 173 8.85 -12.02 2.82
N ALA A 174 7.65 -12.12 3.40
CA ALA A 174 7.12 -11.09 4.29
C ALA A 174 7.79 -11.17 5.68
N ASP A 175 8.09 -10.02 6.26
CA ASP A 175 8.59 -9.87 7.64
C ASP A 175 7.41 -9.61 8.60
N ASP A 176 7.57 -9.92 9.90
CA ASP A 176 6.48 -10.08 10.89
C ASP A 176 5.58 -8.84 11.12
N GLU A 177 6.03 -7.65 10.74
CA GLU A 177 5.36 -6.39 11.07
C GLU A 177 4.36 -5.92 9.99
N VAL A 178 3.30 -6.72 9.79
CA VAL A 178 2.34 -6.62 8.66
C VAL A 178 1.67 -5.24 8.47
N ASN A 179 1.57 -4.42 9.51
CA ASN A 179 0.75 -3.19 9.53
C ASN A 179 1.55 -1.87 9.46
N GLY A 180 2.88 -1.92 9.38
CA GLY A 180 3.72 -0.72 9.31
C GLY A 180 3.51 0.08 8.01
N LEU A 181 3.75 1.41 8.05
CA LEU A 181 3.60 2.31 6.89
C LEU A 181 4.37 1.86 5.65
N ASP A 182 5.48 1.17 5.87
CA ASP A 182 6.38 0.63 4.87
C ASP A 182 5.80 -0.57 4.11
N ASN A 183 4.74 -1.18 4.65
CA ASN A 183 3.91 -2.17 3.98
C ASN A 183 2.59 -1.59 3.45
N LEU A 184 2.40 -0.28 3.43
CA LEU A 184 1.16 0.35 2.97
C LEU A 184 1.37 1.20 1.74
N CYS A 185 0.41 1.17 0.83
CA CYS A 185 0.37 2.04 -0.33
C CYS A 185 -1.06 2.56 -0.58
N LEU A 186 -1.15 3.57 -1.45
CA LEU A 186 -2.42 4.24 -1.75
C LEU A 186 -2.97 3.72 -3.08
N LEU A 187 -4.21 3.27 -3.10
CA LEU A 187 -4.92 2.88 -4.33
C LEU A 187 -6.32 3.49 -4.36
N PRO A 188 -6.89 3.76 -5.55
CA PRO A 188 -8.31 4.09 -5.64
C PRO A 188 -9.14 2.91 -5.11
N SER A 189 -10.19 3.15 -4.32
CA SER A 189 -10.99 2.07 -3.70
C SER A 189 -11.62 1.10 -4.71
N ARG A 190 -11.83 1.53 -5.97
CA ARG A 190 -12.28 0.64 -7.06
C ARG A 190 -11.20 -0.35 -7.47
N VAL A 191 -9.95 0.10 -7.55
CA VAL A 191 -8.78 -0.74 -7.85
C VAL A 191 -8.52 -1.66 -6.67
N ASN A 192 -8.50 -1.12 -5.45
CA ASN A 192 -8.11 -1.88 -4.26
C ASN A 192 -8.96 -3.13 -4.02
N ARG A 193 -10.28 -3.00 -4.21
CA ARG A 193 -11.23 -4.12 -4.09
C ARG A 193 -10.94 -5.28 -5.03
N GLY A 194 -10.33 -5.02 -6.17
CA GLY A 194 -9.93 -6.06 -7.13
C GLY A 194 -8.46 -6.47 -7.04
N ILE A 195 -7.65 -5.83 -6.18
CA ILE A 195 -6.30 -6.30 -5.84
C ILE A 195 -6.40 -7.43 -4.81
N GLY A 196 -7.11 -7.18 -3.70
CA GLY A 196 -7.35 -8.19 -2.67
C GLY A 196 -6.10 -8.60 -1.87
N ASN A 197 -6.25 -9.58 -0.99
CA ASN A 197 -5.17 -10.03 -0.11
C ASN A 197 -4.30 -11.10 -0.79
N GLU A 198 -3.52 -10.67 -1.77
CA GLU A 198 -2.67 -11.53 -2.60
C GLU A 198 -1.17 -11.37 -2.32
N VAL A 199 -0.34 -12.30 -2.81
CA VAL A 199 1.12 -12.11 -2.77
C VAL A 199 1.55 -10.95 -3.69
N PHE A 200 2.67 -10.30 -3.38
CA PHE A 200 3.08 -9.05 -4.03
C PHE A 200 3.17 -9.17 -5.56
N SER A 201 3.70 -10.28 -6.08
CA SER A 201 3.84 -10.55 -7.52
C SER A 201 2.51 -10.49 -8.26
N VAL A 202 1.44 -11.01 -7.65
CA VAL A 202 0.07 -10.96 -8.18
C VAL A 202 -0.50 -9.57 -8.09
N LYS A 203 -0.35 -8.92 -6.93
CA LYS A 203 -0.79 -7.54 -6.74
C LYS A 203 -0.16 -6.63 -7.78
N ARG A 204 1.14 -6.80 -8.04
CA ARG A 204 1.90 -6.08 -9.07
C ARG A 204 1.30 -6.28 -10.45
N GLU A 205 1.03 -7.51 -10.86
CA GLU A 205 0.40 -7.80 -12.16
C GLU A 205 -0.96 -7.11 -12.28
N ARG A 206 -1.80 -7.23 -11.25
CA ARG A 206 -3.12 -6.60 -11.22
C ARG A 206 -3.03 -5.08 -11.29
N VAL A 207 -2.12 -4.44 -10.54
CA VAL A 207 -1.88 -2.99 -10.59
C VAL A 207 -1.48 -2.56 -12.01
N ILE A 208 -0.57 -3.30 -12.67
CA ILE A 208 -0.17 -3.02 -14.05
C ILE A 208 -1.36 -3.13 -14.99
N LYS A 209 -2.20 -4.17 -14.84
CA LYS A 209 -3.41 -4.37 -15.65
C LYS A 209 -4.42 -3.24 -15.46
N TYR A 210 -4.65 -2.78 -14.23
CA TYR A 210 -5.57 -1.67 -13.95
C TYR A 210 -5.08 -0.35 -14.57
N GLU A 211 -3.79 -0.06 -14.51
CA GLU A 211 -3.24 1.15 -15.12
C GLU A 211 -3.26 1.06 -16.66
N ARG A 212 -2.78 -0.06 -17.23
CA ARG A 212 -2.59 -0.23 -18.68
C ARG A 212 -3.91 -0.46 -19.42
N ASP A 213 -4.72 -1.40 -18.95
CA ASP A 213 -5.84 -1.92 -19.74
C ASP A 213 -7.15 -1.24 -19.37
N GLN A 214 -7.30 -0.83 -18.10
CA GLN A 214 -8.52 -0.22 -17.58
C GLN A 214 -8.38 1.29 -17.32
N ASN A 215 -7.21 1.87 -17.61
CA ASN A 215 -6.92 3.30 -17.52
C ASN A 215 -7.23 3.92 -16.15
N PHE A 216 -7.06 3.14 -15.08
CA PHE A 216 -7.15 3.67 -13.71
C PHE A 216 -5.89 4.46 -13.36
N PHE A 217 -6.07 5.58 -12.67
CA PHE A 217 -4.94 6.33 -12.14
C PHE A 217 -4.31 5.60 -10.95
N ILE A 218 -3.03 5.24 -11.07
CA ILE A 218 -2.23 4.70 -9.98
C ILE A 218 -1.20 5.74 -9.52
N PRO A 219 -1.16 6.10 -8.21
CA PRO A 219 -0.18 7.04 -7.68
C PRO A 219 1.27 6.63 -7.97
N ILE A 220 2.16 7.58 -8.29
CA ILE A 220 3.54 7.28 -8.67
C ILE A 220 4.29 6.54 -7.56
N ALA A 221 4.09 6.91 -6.30
CA ALA A 221 4.72 6.20 -5.19
C ALA A 221 4.28 4.74 -5.12
N THR A 222 3.00 4.45 -5.37
CA THR A 222 2.48 3.08 -5.45
C THR A 222 3.10 2.31 -6.62
N LYS A 223 3.28 2.96 -7.78
CA LYS A 223 3.99 2.35 -8.92
C LYS A 223 5.44 2.04 -8.61
N ASN A 224 6.11 2.94 -7.90
CA ASN A 224 7.50 2.75 -7.49
C ASN A 224 7.63 1.54 -6.56
N VAL A 225 6.74 1.41 -5.57
CA VAL A 225 6.66 0.25 -4.70
C VAL A 225 6.49 -1.04 -5.50
N PHE A 226 5.47 -1.14 -6.35
CA PHE A 226 5.23 -2.34 -7.17
C PHE A 226 6.29 -2.58 -8.26
N SER A 227 7.12 -1.59 -8.56
CA SER A 227 8.29 -1.72 -9.45
C SER A 227 9.57 -2.03 -8.69
N LYS A 228 9.51 -2.16 -7.35
CA LYS A 228 10.67 -2.33 -6.46
C LYS A 228 11.74 -1.23 -6.65
N PHE A 229 11.27 -0.01 -6.97
CA PHE A 229 12.12 1.14 -7.32
C PHE A 229 13.03 1.61 -6.17
N TYR A 230 12.61 1.39 -4.92
CA TYR A 230 13.36 1.83 -3.75
C TYR A 230 14.47 0.86 -3.33
N SER A 231 14.55 -0.33 -3.93
CA SER A 231 15.57 -1.33 -3.60
C SER A 231 16.93 -0.98 -4.21
N ASP A 232 17.98 -0.90 -3.38
CA ASP A 232 19.34 -0.49 -3.78
C ASP A 232 20.11 -1.59 -4.55
N SER A 233 19.65 -2.84 -4.55
CA SER A 233 20.25 -3.92 -5.35
C SER A 233 19.23 -4.91 -5.91
N VAL A 234 19.59 -5.56 -7.04
CA VAL A 234 18.81 -6.63 -7.67
C VAL A 234 18.62 -7.82 -6.71
N SER A 235 19.61 -8.09 -5.85
CA SER A 235 19.53 -9.11 -4.79
C SER A 235 18.65 -8.70 -3.60
N GLN A 236 18.34 -7.41 -3.43
CA GLN A 236 17.43 -6.87 -2.43
C GLN A 236 16.02 -6.63 -2.98
N MET A 237 15.73 -6.98 -4.23
CA MET A 237 14.35 -6.97 -4.75
C MET A 237 13.41 -7.86 -3.90
N TYR A 238 13.95 -8.84 -3.20
CA TYR A 238 13.20 -9.68 -2.26
C TYR A 238 12.84 -8.93 -0.94
N LYS A 239 13.42 -7.75 -0.68
CA LYS A 239 13.29 -6.93 0.56
C LYS A 239 12.77 -5.51 0.29
N CYS A 240 11.64 -5.38 -0.40
CA CYS A 240 11.06 -4.09 -0.82
C CYS A 240 10.62 -3.17 0.34
N ARG A 241 10.30 -3.75 1.50
CA ARG A 241 9.69 -3.05 2.64
C ARG A 241 10.63 -2.05 3.34
N GLN A 242 11.82 -2.49 3.77
CA GLN A 242 12.77 -1.63 4.51
C GLN A 242 13.21 -0.40 3.69
N ALA A 243 13.41 -0.59 2.39
CA ALA A 243 13.67 0.48 1.44
C ALA A 243 12.52 1.50 1.35
N THR A 244 11.28 1.03 1.38
CA THR A 244 10.08 1.88 1.38
C THR A 244 9.98 2.68 2.68
N LYS A 245 10.26 2.06 3.85
CA LYS A 245 10.32 2.77 5.15
C LYS A 245 11.28 3.94 5.10
N SER A 246 12.53 3.67 4.71
CA SER A 246 13.56 4.71 4.60
C SER A 246 13.24 5.77 3.55
N ALA A 247 12.53 5.42 2.46
CA ALA A 247 12.09 6.39 1.48
C ALA A 247 10.99 7.32 2.04
N ILE A 248 10.06 6.80 2.83
CA ILE A 248 9.02 7.62 3.49
C ILE A 248 9.67 8.54 4.54
N GLU A 249 10.61 8.03 5.33
CA GLU A 249 11.27 8.80 6.39
C GLU A 249 12.17 9.92 5.85
N LYS A 250 12.78 9.74 4.67
CA LYS A 250 13.71 10.72 4.07
C LYS A 250 13.02 11.87 3.32
N ASN A 251 11.74 11.74 2.95
CA ASN A 251 11.03 12.66 2.04
C ASN A 251 9.99 13.54 2.73
#